data_AF-A0A0D5ZJ24-F1
#
_entry.id   AF-A0A0D5ZJ24-F1
#
_cell.length_a   1.000
_cell.length_b   1.000
_cell.length_c   1.000
_cell.angle_alpha   90.00
_cell.angle_beta   90.00
_cell.angle_gamma   90.00
#
_symmetry.space_group_name_H-M   'P 1'
#
loop_
_entity.id
_entity.type
_entity.pdbx_description
1 polymer ?
#
loop_
_entity_poly.entity_id
_entity_poly.type
_entity_poly.pdbx_seq_one_letter_code
_entity_poly.pdbx_strand_id
1 'polypeptide(L)'
;MKKLKSLWLSLLGAAVAPVSIISGTACEATNNSNVKYLKKETKFVRAPFAKHFSILPTTDANSNNYKTLLNVNTIFAHLDSPDVSSRNEFNEPRPSLELVDSDISKSNLYKQGAQEVSEFLAIPDIFKWVTTDPGNPHRQDYNVQSISIFAGDTNIKNENYNLAKKLKPIQKQWKVDYKKHTEIKPIHSVLEKDISLKSLGQKHLTSLGTKGNYVNQYDKMFWVENYYHSDTMQRWYKIHTIKDNTKDFKIDILQAFNDFLNKDEIRNRQGYTEKENDDALIRSLISDHAPTYMDIEFLPGEVAYASDKTVPDIWRNDIPKQITNEDLTLLNENSAKVSLKNNKRKYVKAQNSVRIGHWNILNYGGDNDAKSYTIAKIIEKGGFDIIGLTEINYGKGDKVSEILKHLPEHYKAAIQDPEDAKIDDEYLSSNRFGKAQQEQVVVIYNSKVVKAYEHFGISQNEIPRVQTIKDKPNRVEYSFNENIKYYA
;
A
#
# COMPACT_ATOMS: atom_id res chain seq x y z
N MET A 1 -22.99 -67.32 11.81
CA MET A 1 -23.41 -68.33 10.81
C MET A 1 -24.93 -68.39 10.79
N LYS A 2 -25.57 -68.50 9.61
CA LYS A 2 -27.03 -68.64 9.36
C LYS A 2 -27.90 -67.45 9.82
N LYS A 3 -29.01 -67.10 9.18
CA LYS A 3 -29.40 -67.14 7.74
C LYS A 3 -30.59 -66.19 7.53
N LEU A 4 -30.77 -65.67 6.30
CA LEU A 4 -31.91 -64.85 5.87
C LEU A 4 -33.28 -65.57 5.90
N LYS A 5 -34.38 -64.78 5.96
CA LYS A 5 -35.48 -64.59 4.95
C LYS A 5 -36.95 -64.69 5.43
N SER A 6 -37.83 -64.00 4.68
CA SER A 6 -39.32 -63.97 4.68
C SER A 6 -39.99 -63.09 5.75
N LEU A 7 -41.17 -62.47 5.54
CA LEU A 7 -42.29 -62.75 4.61
C LEU A 7 -42.85 -61.48 3.88
N TRP A 8 -44.00 -61.58 3.19
CA TRP A 8 -44.55 -60.67 2.15
C TRP A 8 -46.07 -60.38 2.36
N LEU A 9 -46.64 -59.38 1.63
CA LEU A 9 -48.10 -59.06 1.42
C LEU A 9 -48.92 -58.51 2.63
N SER A 10 -49.98 -57.69 2.50
CA SER A 10 -50.78 -57.21 1.33
C SER A 10 -51.60 -55.91 1.54
N LEU A 11 -51.77 -55.13 0.45
CA LEU A 11 -52.94 -54.31 -0.03
C LEU A 11 -53.82 -53.44 0.90
N LEU A 12 -53.99 -52.16 0.49
CA LEU A 12 -55.24 -51.44 0.08
C LEU A 12 -54.94 -49.92 -0.01
N GLY A 13 -55.45 -49.09 -0.94
CA GLY A 13 -56.30 -49.36 -2.10
C GLY A 13 -57.49 -48.40 -2.24
N ALA A 14 -57.28 -47.13 -2.61
CA ALA A 14 -58.35 -46.20 -3.02
C ALA A 14 -57.84 -45.09 -3.96
N ALA A 15 -58.61 -44.79 -5.01
CA ALA A 15 -58.33 -43.74 -6.00
C ALA A 15 -59.62 -42.97 -6.34
N VAL A 16 -59.53 -41.66 -6.58
CA VAL A 16 -60.61 -40.83 -7.16
C VAL A 16 -59.99 -39.81 -8.14
N ALA A 17 -60.78 -39.41 -9.14
CA ALA A 17 -60.35 -38.89 -10.44
C ALA A 17 -60.21 -37.34 -10.54
N PRO A 18 -59.70 -36.78 -11.67
CA PRO A 18 -59.26 -35.38 -11.78
C PRO A 18 -60.25 -34.42 -12.48
N VAL A 19 -60.28 -33.15 -12.05
CA VAL A 19 -60.92 -31.95 -12.66
C VAL A 19 -60.18 -30.72 -12.07
N SER A 20 -59.77 -29.63 -12.74
CA SER A 20 -59.71 -29.21 -14.16
C SER A 20 -58.50 -28.25 -14.39
N ILE A 21 -58.42 -27.57 -15.53
CA ILE A 21 -57.52 -26.41 -15.81
C ILE A 21 -58.36 -25.12 -15.79
N ILE A 22 -57.90 -24.06 -15.12
CA ILE A 22 -58.35 -22.68 -15.36
C ILE A 22 -57.12 -21.77 -15.49
N SER A 23 -57.08 -21.00 -16.57
CA SER A 23 -56.07 -19.98 -16.87
C SER A 23 -56.28 -18.71 -16.03
N GLY A 24 -55.20 -18.21 -15.41
CA GLY A 24 -55.22 -16.97 -14.62
C GLY A 24 -53.97 -16.12 -14.86
N THR A 25 -54.21 -14.90 -15.32
CA THR A 25 -53.29 -13.80 -15.66
C THR A 25 -52.13 -13.51 -14.70
N ALA A 26 -51.06 -12.94 -15.26
CA ALA A 26 -49.83 -12.54 -14.58
C ALA A 26 -49.99 -11.40 -13.57
N CYS A 27 -49.17 -11.42 -12.50
CA CYS A 27 -48.55 -10.24 -11.89
C CYS A 27 -47.24 -10.59 -11.18
N GLU A 28 -46.23 -9.74 -11.39
CA GLU A 28 -45.10 -9.43 -10.49
C GLU A 28 -44.36 -10.58 -9.79
N ALA A 29 -43.41 -11.18 -10.52
CA ALA A 29 -42.29 -11.87 -9.90
C ALA A 29 -41.33 -10.84 -9.27
N THR A 30 -41.26 -10.81 -7.94
CA THR A 30 -40.37 -9.93 -7.17
C THR A 30 -38.89 -10.24 -7.43
N ASN A 31 -38.09 -9.18 -7.59
CA ASN A 31 -36.62 -9.28 -7.67
C ASN A 31 -36.04 -10.07 -6.49
N ASN A 32 -35.35 -11.17 -6.77
CA ASN A 32 -34.50 -11.82 -5.77
C ASN A 32 -33.22 -12.35 -6.42
N SER A 33 -32.23 -11.45 -6.53
CA SER A 33 -30.93 -11.67 -7.15
C SER A 33 -30.01 -12.54 -6.28
N ASN A 34 -30.37 -13.80 -6.08
CA ASN A 34 -29.53 -14.81 -5.43
C ASN A 34 -28.39 -15.28 -6.35
N VAL A 35 -27.50 -14.34 -6.69
CA VAL A 35 -26.24 -14.61 -7.41
C VAL A 35 -25.29 -15.34 -6.45
N LYS A 36 -25.40 -16.67 -6.36
CA LYS A 36 -24.39 -17.48 -5.66
C LYS A 36 -23.03 -17.28 -6.34
N TYR A 37 -22.09 -16.65 -5.63
CA TYR A 37 -20.70 -16.49 -6.05
C TYR A 37 -19.97 -17.84 -6.03
N LEU A 38 -19.05 -18.06 -6.98
CA LEU A 38 -18.00 -19.04 -6.76
C LEU A 38 -17.02 -18.43 -5.75
N LYS A 39 -17.20 -18.76 -4.47
CA LYS A 39 -16.34 -18.29 -3.36
C LYS A 39 -14.96 -18.97 -3.40
N LYS A 40 -14.22 -18.78 -4.50
CA LYS A 40 -12.78 -19.00 -4.53
C LYS A 40 -12.14 -17.78 -3.92
N GLU A 41 -11.67 -17.96 -2.70
CA GLU A 41 -10.83 -16.98 -2.01
C GLU A 41 -9.42 -17.12 -2.59
N THR A 42 -8.83 -16.02 -3.03
CA THR A 42 -7.44 -15.94 -3.50
C THR A 42 -6.54 -15.48 -2.35
N LYS A 43 -5.26 -15.85 -2.42
CA LYS A 43 -4.23 -15.31 -1.53
C LYS A 43 -3.64 -14.05 -2.16
N PHE A 44 -2.97 -13.22 -1.36
CA PHE A 44 -1.96 -12.33 -1.92
C PHE A 44 -0.84 -13.20 -2.48
N VAL A 45 -0.45 -12.97 -3.73
CA VAL A 45 0.67 -13.69 -4.34
C VAL A 45 1.97 -13.30 -3.65
N ARG A 46 2.18 -11.99 -3.47
CA ARG A 46 3.29 -11.40 -2.74
C ARG A 46 2.77 -10.78 -1.46
N ALA A 47 3.23 -11.28 -0.31
CA ALA A 47 2.71 -10.86 0.99
C ALA A 47 3.13 -9.40 1.31
N PRO A 48 2.18 -8.51 1.62
CA PRO A 48 2.48 -7.21 2.22
C PRO A 48 3.31 -7.38 3.51
N PHE A 49 4.34 -6.56 3.68
CA PHE A 49 5.15 -6.54 4.89
C PHE A 49 4.75 -5.36 5.78
N ALA A 50 4.30 -5.67 7.00
CA ALA A 50 3.99 -4.65 8.00
C ALA A 50 5.15 -4.40 8.97
N LYS A 51 5.26 -3.16 9.46
CA LYS A 51 6.17 -2.84 10.55
C LYS A 51 5.63 -1.72 11.44
N HIS A 52 5.83 -1.87 12.75
CA HIS A 52 5.44 -0.88 13.76
C HIS A 52 6.63 -0.02 14.21
N PHE A 53 6.38 1.28 14.32
CA PHE A 53 7.35 2.30 14.72
C PHE A 53 6.73 3.27 15.73
N SER A 54 7.47 3.59 16.80
CA SER A 54 7.22 4.81 17.58
C SER A 54 8.06 5.93 17.00
N ILE A 55 7.43 7.08 16.72
CA ILE A 55 8.17 8.33 16.50
C ILE A 55 8.64 8.85 17.86
N LEU A 56 9.96 9.04 17.96
CA LEU A 56 10.63 9.44 19.20
C LEU A 56 10.51 10.96 19.40
N PRO A 57 10.32 11.42 20.65
CA PRO A 57 10.57 12.82 20.97
C PRO A 57 12.05 13.10 20.75
N THR A 58 12.34 14.17 20.02
CA THR A 58 13.65 14.48 19.43
C THR A 58 14.68 15.04 20.43
N THR A 59 14.42 14.87 21.73
CA THR A 59 14.94 15.76 22.77
C THR A 59 15.81 15.11 23.84
N ASP A 60 15.76 13.78 24.03
CA ASP A 60 16.73 13.10 24.89
C ASP A 60 16.93 11.62 24.53
N ALA A 61 18.03 11.32 23.84
CA ALA A 61 18.43 9.96 23.50
C ALA A 61 18.96 9.14 24.70
N ASN A 62 19.21 9.79 25.85
CA ASN A 62 19.81 9.20 27.04
C ASN A 62 18.80 8.99 28.18
N SER A 63 17.59 9.52 28.08
CA SER A 63 16.52 9.24 29.04
C SER A 63 15.86 7.89 28.73
N ASN A 64 15.71 7.02 29.74
CA ASN A 64 15.01 5.74 29.58
C ASN A 64 13.48 5.88 29.50
N ASN A 65 12.95 7.11 29.57
CA ASN A 65 11.52 7.42 29.69
C ASN A 65 10.98 8.19 28.46
N TYR A 66 11.13 7.61 27.27
CA TYR A 66 10.55 8.18 26.05
C TYR A 66 9.02 8.18 26.10
N LYS A 67 8.40 9.36 26.01
CA LYS A 67 6.98 9.48 25.68
C LYS A 67 6.82 9.45 24.16
N THR A 68 6.34 8.34 23.61
CA THR A 68 6.01 8.21 22.18
C THR A 68 5.10 9.35 21.73
N LEU A 69 5.46 10.03 20.63
CA LEU A 69 4.63 11.10 20.06
C LEU A 69 3.50 10.56 19.20
N LEU A 70 3.83 9.61 18.32
CA LEU A 70 2.91 9.01 17.36
C LEU A 70 3.40 7.60 17.03
N ASN A 71 2.49 6.64 17.09
CA ASN A 71 2.69 5.28 16.62
C ASN A 71 2.36 5.19 15.13
N VAL A 72 3.25 4.61 14.33
CA VAL A 72 3.07 4.41 12.89
C VAL A 72 3.16 2.93 12.57
N ASN A 73 2.10 2.37 11.99
CA ASN A 73 2.17 1.11 11.28
C ASN A 73 2.42 1.42 9.80
N THR A 74 3.51 0.93 9.22
CA THR A 74 3.72 0.94 7.78
C THR A 74 3.40 -0.43 7.20
N ILE A 75 2.75 -0.47 6.04
CA ILE A 75 2.46 -1.66 5.23
C ILE A 75 3.07 -1.39 3.87
N PHE A 76 4.05 -2.21 3.48
CA PHE A 76 4.72 -2.10 2.19
C PHE A 76 4.45 -3.33 1.34
N ALA A 77 4.07 -3.14 0.08
CA ALA A 77 3.62 -4.24 -0.77
C ALA A 77 3.94 -4.00 -2.25
N HIS A 78 4.01 -5.09 -3.00
CA HIS A 78 4.08 -5.10 -4.45
C HIS A 78 2.95 -5.99 -4.98
N LEU A 79 1.80 -5.39 -5.26
CA LEU A 79 0.56 -6.06 -5.65
C LEU A 79 0.45 -6.22 -7.19
N ASP A 80 1.58 -6.47 -7.83
CA ASP A 80 1.71 -6.67 -9.28
C ASP A 80 1.44 -8.14 -9.63
N SER A 81 0.19 -8.57 -9.48
CA SER A 81 -0.19 -9.86 -10.05
C SER A 81 -0.13 -9.80 -11.59
N PRO A 82 0.28 -10.88 -12.27
CA PRO A 82 0.70 -10.86 -13.66
C PRO A 82 -0.51 -10.62 -14.56
N ASP A 83 -0.51 -9.47 -15.22
CA ASP A 83 -1.49 -9.07 -16.24
C ASP A 83 -1.70 -10.16 -17.30
N VAL A 84 -2.83 -10.06 -18.02
CA VAL A 84 -3.29 -11.02 -19.03
C VAL A 84 -2.21 -11.21 -20.10
N SER A 85 -1.42 -12.27 -19.94
CA SER A 85 -0.18 -12.42 -20.70
C SER A 85 -0.45 -12.61 -22.20
N SER A 86 0.31 -11.89 -23.03
CA SER A 86 0.18 -11.96 -24.50
C SER A 86 0.66 -13.29 -25.11
N ARG A 87 1.32 -14.12 -24.30
CA ARG A 87 1.65 -15.51 -24.61
C ARG A 87 0.52 -16.38 -24.07
N ASN A 88 -0.12 -17.17 -24.93
CA ASN A 88 -1.38 -17.90 -24.64
C ASN A 88 -1.30 -19.00 -23.55
N GLU A 89 -0.27 -19.00 -22.70
CA GLU A 89 -0.01 -19.99 -21.65
C GLU A 89 -0.91 -19.76 -20.41
N PHE A 90 -1.20 -18.50 -20.07
CA PHE A 90 -2.23 -18.17 -19.07
C PHE A 90 -2.96 -16.87 -19.41
N ASN A 91 -4.27 -17.00 -19.62
CA ASN A 91 -5.20 -15.88 -19.62
C ASN A 91 -5.81 -15.74 -18.22
N GLU A 92 -5.45 -14.67 -17.54
CA GLU A 92 -6.06 -14.35 -16.26
C GLU A 92 -7.56 -14.02 -16.43
N PRO A 93 -8.45 -14.47 -15.52
CA PRO A 93 -9.84 -14.02 -15.52
C PRO A 93 -9.95 -12.49 -15.44
N ARG A 94 -10.96 -11.94 -16.10
CA ARG A 94 -11.30 -10.52 -16.00
C ARG A 94 -11.97 -10.18 -14.66
N PRO A 95 -11.77 -8.96 -14.13
CA PRO A 95 -12.52 -8.47 -12.98
C PRO A 95 -14.05 -8.48 -13.22
N SER A 96 -14.83 -8.65 -12.16
CA SER A 96 -16.31 -8.61 -12.24
C SER A 96 -16.84 -7.27 -12.76
N LEU A 97 -17.83 -7.33 -13.65
CA LEU A 97 -18.59 -6.17 -14.10
C LEU A 97 -19.37 -5.46 -13.00
N GLU A 98 -19.55 -6.07 -11.82
CA GLU A 98 -20.14 -5.40 -10.63
C GLU A 98 -19.30 -4.20 -10.15
N LEU A 99 -18.04 -4.08 -10.56
CA LEU A 99 -17.19 -2.93 -10.28
C LEU A 99 -17.44 -1.75 -11.24
N VAL A 100 -18.07 -1.98 -12.39
CA VAL A 100 -18.34 -0.96 -13.43
C VAL A 100 -19.46 -0.01 -12.98
N ASP A 101 -19.23 1.29 -13.11
CA ASP A 101 -20.17 2.36 -12.80
C ASP A 101 -19.86 3.63 -13.62
N SER A 102 -20.30 4.80 -13.17
CA SER A 102 -20.00 6.09 -13.81
C SER A 102 -18.52 6.49 -13.76
N ASP A 103 -17.76 5.98 -12.79
CA ASP A 103 -16.34 6.30 -12.58
C ASP A 103 -15.40 5.25 -13.18
N ILE A 104 -15.86 4.01 -13.35
CA ILE A 104 -15.07 2.86 -13.80
C ILE A 104 -15.71 2.28 -15.06
N SER A 105 -15.10 2.51 -16.22
CA SER A 105 -15.61 1.97 -17.49
C SER A 105 -15.22 0.50 -17.69
N LYS A 106 -16.12 -0.28 -18.30
CA LYS A 106 -15.89 -1.69 -18.65
C LYS A 106 -14.62 -1.90 -19.49
N SER A 107 -14.36 -1.03 -20.46
CA SER A 107 -13.21 -1.14 -21.36
C SER A 107 -11.88 -0.81 -20.69
N ASN A 108 -11.88 0.00 -19.63
CA ASN A 108 -10.69 0.23 -18.81
C ASN A 108 -10.49 -0.91 -17.81
N LEU A 109 -11.56 -1.34 -17.11
CA LEU A 109 -11.48 -2.41 -16.11
C LEU A 109 -10.95 -3.72 -16.71
N TYR A 110 -11.35 -4.06 -17.94
CA TYR A 110 -10.87 -5.23 -18.67
C TYR A 110 -9.41 -5.16 -19.16
N LYS A 111 -8.67 -4.08 -18.83
CA LYS A 111 -7.21 -4.00 -19.01
C LYS A 111 -6.44 -4.41 -17.75
N GLN A 112 -7.11 -4.84 -16.68
CA GLN A 112 -6.48 -5.39 -15.47
C GLN A 112 -6.78 -6.89 -15.33
N GLY A 113 -5.93 -7.54 -14.55
CA GLY A 113 -6.16 -8.84 -13.94
C GLY A 113 -7.24 -8.82 -12.84
N ALA A 114 -8.01 -9.89 -12.71
CA ALA A 114 -8.93 -10.06 -11.58
C ALA A 114 -8.19 -10.15 -10.24
N GLN A 115 -6.98 -10.70 -10.22
CA GLN A 115 -6.10 -10.85 -9.07
C GLN A 115 -5.54 -9.49 -8.65
N GLU A 116 -4.94 -8.71 -9.58
CA GLU A 116 -4.48 -7.33 -9.32
C GLU A 116 -5.60 -6.51 -8.65
N VAL A 117 -6.79 -6.52 -9.25
CA VAL A 117 -7.95 -5.80 -8.73
C VAL A 117 -8.43 -6.37 -7.39
N SER A 118 -8.36 -7.69 -7.19
CA SER A 118 -8.75 -8.30 -5.91
C SER A 118 -7.76 -7.93 -4.78
N GLU A 119 -6.45 -8.03 -5.03
CA GLU A 119 -5.39 -7.66 -4.08
C GLU A 119 -5.45 -6.17 -3.71
N PHE A 120 -5.63 -5.30 -4.70
CA PHE A 120 -5.85 -3.87 -4.47
C PHE A 120 -7.10 -3.60 -3.63
N LEU A 121 -8.22 -4.25 -3.93
CA LEU A 121 -9.48 -4.09 -3.16
C LEU A 121 -9.44 -4.73 -1.77
N ALA A 122 -8.40 -5.52 -1.45
CA ALA A 122 -8.15 -6.10 -0.14
C ALA A 122 -7.24 -5.26 0.77
N ILE A 123 -6.74 -4.10 0.32
CA ILE A 123 -6.08 -3.11 1.18
C ILE A 123 -6.84 -2.81 2.50
N PRO A 124 -8.19 -2.72 2.54
CA PRO A 124 -8.93 -2.54 3.79
C PRO A 124 -8.78 -3.69 4.78
N ASP A 125 -8.64 -4.93 4.28
CA ASP A 125 -8.45 -6.12 5.11
C ASP A 125 -7.01 -6.21 5.65
N ILE A 126 -6.00 -5.74 4.91
CA ILE A 126 -4.63 -5.60 5.44
C ILE A 126 -4.60 -4.55 6.56
N PHE A 127 -5.20 -3.37 6.34
CA PHE A 127 -5.30 -2.36 7.40
C PHE A 127 -6.07 -2.90 8.61
N LYS A 128 -7.17 -3.63 8.39
CA LYS A 128 -7.94 -4.27 9.47
C LYS A 128 -7.07 -5.25 10.26
N TRP A 129 -6.30 -6.11 9.59
CA TRP A 129 -5.38 -7.05 10.24
C TRP A 129 -4.39 -6.29 11.14
N VAL A 130 -3.61 -5.36 10.58
CA VAL A 130 -2.60 -4.55 11.31
C VAL A 130 -3.18 -3.82 12.52
N THR A 131 -4.44 -3.38 12.44
CA THR A 131 -5.09 -2.54 13.46
C THR A 131 -5.96 -3.31 14.45
N THR A 132 -6.22 -4.60 14.23
CA THR A 132 -7.10 -5.41 15.10
C THR A 132 -6.50 -6.70 15.61
N ASP A 133 -5.39 -7.16 15.03
CA ASP A 133 -4.67 -8.38 15.44
C ASP A 133 -4.38 -8.38 16.95
N PRO A 134 -4.83 -9.39 17.72
CA PRO A 134 -4.47 -9.54 19.12
C PRO A 134 -2.97 -9.74 19.38
N GLY A 135 -2.18 -10.14 18.36
CA GLY A 135 -0.71 -10.19 18.44
C GLY A 135 -0.04 -8.82 18.57
N ASN A 136 -0.70 -7.74 18.13
CA ASN A 136 -0.15 -6.39 18.18
C ASN A 136 -0.07 -5.87 19.64
N PRO A 137 1.14 -5.68 20.23
CA PRO A 137 1.31 -5.36 21.65
C PRO A 137 0.79 -3.96 22.00
N HIS A 138 0.63 -3.07 21.01
CA HIS A 138 0.12 -1.71 21.21
C HIS A 138 -1.41 -1.62 21.20
N ARG A 139 -2.11 -2.76 21.18
CA ARG A 139 -3.56 -2.84 21.48
C ARG A 139 -3.91 -2.38 22.90
N GLN A 140 -2.93 -2.20 23.79
CA GLN A 140 -3.12 -1.86 25.21
C GLN A 140 -2.87 -0.39 25.57
N ASP A 141 -2.10 0.38 24.78
CA ASP A 141 -1.85 1.80 25.10
C ASP A 141 -2.82 2.72 24.35
N TYR A 142 -4.05 2.76 24.86
CA TYR A 142 -5.15 3.58 24.35
C TYR A 142 -4.89 5.10 24.38
N ASN A 143 -3.78 5.56 24.98
CA ASN A 143 -3.46 6.98 25.13
C ASN A 143 -2.52 7.52 24.03
N VAL A 144 -1.98 6.66 23.16
CA VAL A 144 -1.01 7.06 22.11
C VAL A 144 -1.72 7.18 20.77
N GLN A 145 -1.56 8.32 20.09
CA GLN A 145 -2.08 8.50 18.74
C GLN A 145 -1.41 7.49 17.80
N SER A 146 -2.18 6.91 16.88
CA SER A 146 -1.64 5.96 15.90
C SER A 146 -2.23 6.13 14.50
N ILE A 147 -1.40 5.86 13.50
CA ILE A 147 -1.71 5.90 12.07
C ILE A 147 -1.22 4.61 11.42
N SER A 148 -2.00 4.05 10.49
CA SER A 148 -1.54 3.02 9.56
C SER A 148 -1.38 3.63 8.19
N ILE A 149 -0.31 3.26 7.49
CA ILE A 149 0.03 3.73 6.14
C ILE A 149 0.27 2.51 5.27
N PHE A 150 -0.45 2.39 4.16
CA PHE A 150 -0.12 1.50 3.06
C PHE A 150 0.67 2.30 2.03
N ALA A 151 1.76 1.73 1.51
CA ALA A 151 2.52 2.28 0.42
C ALA A 151 3.08 1.15 -0.44
N GLY A 152 2.77 1.12 -1.73
CA GLY A 152 3.14 -0.02 -2.56
C GLY A 152 2.94 0.22 -4.03
N ASP A 153 3.66 -0.55 -4.85
CA ASP A 153 3.31 -0.75 -6.24
C ASP A 153 2.04 -1.61 -6.31
N THR A 154 1.08 -1.21 -7.12
CA THR A 154 -0.24 -1.87 -7.22
C THR A 154 -0.58 -2.37 -8.62
N ASN A 155 0.26 -2.08 -9.62
CA ASN A 155 -0.02 -2.22 -11.05
C ASN A 155 -1.42 -1.69 -11.54
N ILE A 156 -2.13 -0.89 -10.72
CA ILE A 156 -3.43 -0.34 -11.11
C ILE A 156 -3.20 0.78 -12.14
N LYS A 157 -3.56 0.51 -13.40
CA LYS A 157 -3.35 1.44 -14.52
C LYS A 157 -4.13 2.74 -14.32
N ASN A 158 -3.62 3.81 -14.91
CA ASN A 158 -4.08 5.18 -14.72
C ASN A 158 -5.60 5.34 -14.92
N GLU A 159 -6.16 4.66 -15.91
CA GLU A 159 -7.58 4.69 -16.27
C GLU A 159 -8.51 3.94 -15.32
N ASN A 160 -7.96 3.17 -14.38
CA ASN A 160 -8.67 2.41 -13.34
C ASN A 160 -8.44 2.96 -11.94
N TYR A 161 -7.79 4.13 -11.82
CA TYR A 161 -7.52 4.80 -10.54
C TYR A 161 -8.75 4.91 -9.62
N ASN A 162 -9.94 5.10 -10.21
CA ASN A 162 -11.21 5.20 -9.48
C ASN A 162 -11.61 3.91 -8.72
N LEU A 163 -10.93 2.77 -8.94
CA LEU A 163 -11.02 1.60 -8.04
C LEU A 163 -10.70 1.99 -6.58
N ALA A 164 -9.88 3.02 -6.33
CA ALA A 164 -9.63 3.56 -5.00
C ALA A 164 -10.91 3.98 -4.26
N LYS A 165 -11.96 4.44 -4.99
CA LYS A 165 -13.27 4.78 -4.40
C LYS A 165 -14.06 3.56 -3.92
N LYS A 166 -13.68 2.35 -4.35
CA LYS A 166 -14.29 1.07 -3.95
C LYS A 166 -13.67 0.50 -2.68
N LEU A 167 -12.56 1.06 -2.17
CA LEU A 167 -11.95 0.68 -0.91
C LEU A 167 -12.92 0.99 0.24
N LYS A 168 -13.53 -0.05 0.80
CA LYS A 168 -14.53 0.09 1.85
C LYS A 168 -13.88 0.63 3.14
N PRO A 169 -14.57 1.49 3.91
CA PRO A 169 -14.14 1.82 5.26
C PRO A 169 -13.97 0.55 6.11
N ILE A 170 -12.96 0.54 6.99
CA ILE A 170 -12.65 -0.60 7.86
C ILE A 170 -13.78 -0.78 8.87
N GLN A 171 -14.69 -1.72 8.59
CA GLN A 171 -15.79 -2.01 9.51
C GLN A 171 -15.23 -2.67 10.78
N LYS A 172 -15.06 -1.87 11.84
CA LYS A 172 -14.81 -2.37 13.20
C LYS A 172 -16.02 -3.20 13.64
N GLN A 173 -15.76 -4.39 14.16
CA GLN A 173 -16.79 -5.31 14.69
C GLN A 173 -17.41 -4.83 16.02
N TRP A 174 -16.95 -3.69 16.54
CA TRP A 174 -17.36 -3.09 17.81
C TRP A 174 -18.64 -2.27 17.64
N LYS A 175 -19.64 -2.50 18.49
CA LYS A 175 -20.99 -1.88 18.45
C LYS A 175 -21.03 -0.39 18.84
N VAL A 176 -19.96 0.37 18.62
CA VAL A 176 -19.84 1.77 19.04
C VAL A 176 -19.61 2.64 17.80
N ASP A 177 -20.28 3.79 17.73
CA ASP A 177 -20.59 4.53 16.50
C ASP A 177 -19.39 5.34 15.91
N TYR A 178 -18.24 4.68 15.72
CA TYR A 178 -16.95 5.28 15.38
C TYR A 178 -16.70 5.53 13.88
N LYS A 179 -17.75 5.81 13.09
CA LYS A 179 -17.70 5.85 11.61
C LYS A 179 -16.66 6.80 10.99
N LYS A 180 -16.16 7.80 11.73
CA LYS A 180 -15.20 8.81 11.24
C LYS A 180 -13.73 8.37 11.19
N HIS A 181 -13.34 7.31 11.92
CA HIS A 181 -11.93 6.90 12.11
C HIS A 181 -11.61 5.55 11.45
N THR A 182 -12.31 5.23 10.36
CA THR A 182 -12.15 3.98 9.61
C THR A 182 -12.08 4.20 8.10
N GLU A 183 -12.10 5.45 7.65
CA GLU A 183 -12.00 5.84 6.25
C GLU A 183 -10.54 5.73 5.78
N ILE A 184 -10.33 4.98 4.69
CA ILE A 184 -9.05 4.84 4.02
C ILE A 184 -8.87 6.04 3.10
N LYS A 185 -7.86 6.85 3.37
CA LYS A 185 -7.62 8.12 2.68
C LYS A 185 -6.41 7.98 1.76
N PRO A 186 -6.53 8.26 0.45
CA PRO A 186 -5.38 8.31 -0.42
C PRO A 186 -4.52 9.55 -0.10
N ILE A 187 -3.20 9.46 -0.28
CA ILE A 187 -2.29 10.61 -0.09
C ILE A 187 -2.48 11.66 -1.20
N HIS A 188 -2.69 11.21 -2.44
CA HIS A 188 -3.19 12.01 -3.54
C HIS A 188 -4.74 11.99 -3.58
N SER A 189 -5.38 13.15 -3.46
CA SER A 189 -6.80 13.27 -3.84
C SER A 189 -6.87 13.78 -5.27
N VAL A 190 -6.95 12.88 -6.26
CA VAL A 190 -7.28 13.26 -7.64
C VAL A 190 -8.71 13.82 -7.61
N LEU A 191 -8.83 15.14 -7.73
CA LEU A 191 -10.13 15.80 -7.85
C LEU A 191 -10.82 15.30 -9.12
N GLU A 192 -12.05 14.84 -8.99
CA GLU A 192 -12.79 14.07 -10.00
C GLU A 192 -12.99 14.80 -11.35
N LYS A 193 -12.68 16.10 -11.41
CA LYS A 193 -12.88 16.96 -12.59
C LYS A 193 -11.63 17.18 -13.46
N ASP A 194 -10.42 16.83 -12.97
CA ASP A 194 -9.17 17.09 -13.69
C ASP A 194 -8.62 15.87 -14.48
N ILE A 195 -9.47 14.85 -14.74
CA ILE A 195 -9.08 13.59 -15.40
C ILE A 195 -8.80 13.76 -16.92
N SER A 196 -8.63 14.99 -17.42
CA SER A 196 -7.84 15.22 -18.63
C SER A 196 -6.36 14.99 -18.33
N LEU A 197 -5.93 13.73 -18.32
CA LEU A 197 -4.58 13.24 -17.96
C LEU A 197 -3.37 14.03 -18.53
N LYS A 198 -3.58 14.86 -19.55
CA LYS A 198 -2.57 15.77 -20.12
C LYS A 198 -2.21 16.96 -19.22
N SER A 199 -3.11 17.45 -18.35
CA SER A 199 -2.88 18.65 -17.52
C SER A 199 -2.35 18.35 -16.11
N LEU A 200 -2.66 17.18 -15.54
CA LEU A 200 -2.10 16.70 -14.26
C LEU A 200 -0.60 16.33 -14.33
N GLY A 201 0.00 16.39 -15.53
CA GLY A 201 1.40 16.73 -15.76
C GLY A 201 2.45 16.05 -14.89
N GLN A 202 2.73 14.75 -15.13
CA GLN A 202 3.85 13.96 -14.60
C GLN A 202 4.01 13.83 -13.06
N LYS A 203 3.35 14.65 -12.24
CA LYS A 203 3.56 14.72 -10.78
C LYS A 203 3.16 13.44 -10.04
N HIS A 204 2.04 12.84 -10.46
CA HIS A 204 1.48 11.62 -9.85
C HIS A 204 1.93 10.34 -10.54
N LEU A 205 2.55 10.43 -11.73
CA LEU A 205 3.10 9.29 -12.45
C LEU A 205 4.42 8.87 -11.80
N THR A 206 4.62 7.59 -11.53
CA THR A 206 5.75 7.07 -10.73
C THR A 206 6.67 6.15 -11.51
N SER A 207 6.17 5.47 -12.55
CA SER A 207 6.95 4.62 -13.46
C SER A 207 7.43 5.40 -14.71
N LEU A 208 8.71 5.23 -15.06
CA LEU A 208 9.44 5.80 -16.19
C LEU A 208 9.29 4.95 -17.46
N GLY A 209 8.78 5.57 -18.51
CA GLY A 209 8.81 5.02 -19.86
C GLY A 209 10.19 5.08 -20.50
N THR A 210 10.32 4.46 -21.68
CA THR A 210 11.58 4.34 -22.43
C THR A 210 12.15 5.65 -23.00
N LYS A 211 11.46 6.78 -22.83
CA LYS A 211 11.84 8.10 -23.38
C LYS A 211 12.14 9.15 -22.31
N GLY A 212 12.60 8.73 -21.13
CA GLY A 212 12.94 9.66 -20.03
C GLY A 212 11.72 10.40 -19.45
N ASN A 213 10.52 9.83 -19.56
CA ASN A 213 9.29 10.45 -19.10
C ASN A 213 8.48 9.48 -18.24
N TYR A 214 7.88 9.97 -17.16
CA TYR A 214 6.92 9.16 -16.41
C TYR A 214 5.66 8.89 -17.24
N VAL A 215 5.10 7.68 -17.12
CA VAL A 215 3.97 7.18 -17.92
C VAL A 215 2.81 6.66 -17.08
N ASN A 216 3.09 5.94 -15.99
CA ASN A 216 2.07 5.28 -15.17
C ASN A 216 2.19 5.65 -13.70
N GLN A 217 1.06 5.71 -12.99
CA GLN A 217 0.98 5.93 -11.55
C GLN A 217 0.70 4.61 -10.82
N TYR A 218 1.62 3.65 -10.89
CA TYR A 218 1.41 2.32 -10.30
C TYR A 218 1.58 2.32 -8.78
N ASP A 219 2.52 3.10 -8.25
CA ASP A 219 2.69 3.29 -6.81
C ASP A 219 1.51 4.06 -6.20
N LYS A 220 1.00 3.56 -5.09
CA LYS A 220 -0.14 4.12 -4.36
C LYS A 220 0.20 4.23 -2.88
N MET A 221 -0.24 5.32 -2.26
CA MET A 221 -0.18 5.47 -0.80
C MET A 221 -1.55 5.80 -0.23
N PHE A 222 -1.93 5.07 0.82
CA PHE A 222 -3.16 5.24 1.57
C PHE A 222 -2.86 5.30 3.06
N TRP A 223 -3.74 5.91 3.85
CA TRP A 223 -3.58 5.95 5.30
C TRP A 223 -4.92 5.88 6.04
N VAL A 224 -4.86 5.46 7.30
CA VAL A 224 -5.97 5.43 8.26
C VAL A 224 -5.47 5.92 9.62
N GLU A 225 -6.23 6.79 10.26
CA GLU A 225 -6.06 7.09 11.70
C GLU A 225 -6.66 5.96 12.53
N ASN A 226 -5.85 5.28 13.34
CA ASN A 226 -6.33 4.15 14.14
C ASN A 226 -6.68 4.56 15.57
N TYR A 227 -7.09 5.82 15.78
CA TYR A 227 -7.25 6.33 17.13
C TYR A 227 -8.44 5.71 17.87
N TYR A 228 -8.29 5.60 19.19
CA TYR A 228 -9.28 5.14 20.15
C TYR A 228 -9.52 6.30 21.13
N HIS A 229 -10.79 6.57 21.46
CA HIS A 229 -11.25 7.67 22.35
C HIS A 229 -11.44 9.07 21.72
N SER A 230 -11.86 10.01 22.57
CA SER A 230 -12.98 10.93 22.36
C SER A 230 -12.74 12.11 21.40
N ASP A 231 -13.85 12.72 20.95
CA ASP A 231 -13.91 13.95 20.14
C ASP A 231 -13.13 15.16 20.72
N THR A 232 -12.60 15.03 21.94
CA THR A 232 -11.85 16.05 22.68
C THR A 232 -10.34 16.02 22.42
N MET A 233 -9.76 14.95 21.87
CA MET A 233 -8.31 14.91 21.63
C MET A 233 -7.93 15.58 20.32
N GLN A 234 -7.23 16.71 20.44
CA GLN A 234 -6.65 17.42 19.31
C GLN A 234 -5.56 16.58 18.64
N ARG A 235 -5.37 16.78 17.33
CA ARG A 235 -4.29 16.13 16.58
C ARG A 235 -3.06 17.02 16.65
N TRP A 236 -1.95 16.47 17.14
CA TRP A 236 -0.69 17.21 17.25
C TRP A 236 0.14 17.09 15.95
N TYR A 237 -0.41 16.45 14.93
CA TYR A 237 0.20 16.27 13.62
C TYR A 237 -0.80 16.53 12.47
N LYS A 238 -0.22 16.80 11.31
CA LYS A 238 -0.89 17.00 10.03
C LYS A 238 -0.24 16.09 9.00
N ILE A 239 -1.06 15.32 8.31
CA ILE A 239 -0.62 14.56 7.13
C ILE A 239 -0.66 15.50 5.92
N HIS A 240 0.44 15.59 5.19
CA HIS A 240 0.45 16.29 3.90
C HIS A 240 -0.16 15.42 2.81
N THR A 241 -1.48 15.47 2.66
CA THR A 241 -2.16 15.04 1.42
C THR A 241 -1.85 16.02 0.30
N ILE A 242 -1.63 15.53 -0.92
CA ILE A 242 -1.44 16.37 -2.10
C ILE A 242 -2.79 16.91 -2.53
N LYS A 243 -3.11 18.10 -2.02
CA LYS A 243 -4.16 18.95 -2.56
C LYS A 243 -3.54 19.92 -3.57
N ASP A 244 -4.22 20.09 -4.70
CA ASP A 244 -4.00 21.19 -5.64
C ASP A 244 -2.60 21.21 -6.31
N ASN A 245 -1.97 20.04 -6.47
CA ASN A 245 -0.65 19.87 -7.14
C ASN A 245 0.51 20.69 -6.51
N THR A 246 0.39 21.12 -5.26
CA THR A 246 1.32 22.05 -4.58
C THR A 246 2.55 21.40 -3.94
N LYS A 247 2.47 20.11 -3.60
CA LYS A 247 3.58 19.32 -3.04
C LYS A 247 3.88 18.11 -3.94
N ASP A 248 5.15 17.73 -4.02
CA ASP A 248 5.57 16.53 -4.73
C ASP A 248 5.17 15.27 -3.94
N PHE A 249 4.71 14.25 -4.68
CA PHE A 249 4.39 12.90 -4.17
C PHE A 249 5.59 11.96 -4.18
N LYS A 250 6.63 12.33 -4.92
CA LYS A 250 7.73 11.46 -5.31
C LYS A 250 9.04 12.23 -5.37
N ILE A 251 10.15 11.53 -5.21
CA ILE A 251 11.45 12.02 -5.64
C ILE A 251 11.55 11.80 -7.15
N ASP A 252 11.77 12.85 -7.94
CA ASP A 252 11.98 12.66 -9.37
C ASP A 252 13.41 12.13 -9.58
N ILE A 253 13.53 10.83 -9.86
CA ILE A 253 14.83 10.14 -9.93
C ILE A 253 15.72 10.62 -11.07
N LEU A 254 15.15 11.18 -12.14
CA LEU A 254 15.93 11.80 -13.23
C LEU A 254 16.65 13.06 -12.73
N GLN A 255 15.97 13.89 -11.96
CA GLN A 255 16.57 15.05 -11.34
C GLN A 255 17.49 14.64 -10.17
N ALA A 256 17.04 13.74 -9.29
CA ALA A 256 17.82 13.29 -8.14
C ALA A 256 19.14 12.60 -8.54
N PHE A 257 19.16 11.87 -9.68
CA PHE A 257 20.39 11.29 -10.21
C PHE A 257 21.44 12.35 -10.58
N ASN A 258 21.01 13.52 -11.04
CA ASN A 258 21.90 14.63 -11.39
C ASN A 258 22.20 15.55 -10.19
N ASP A 259 21.26 15.71 -9.25
CA ASP A 259 21.39 16.63 -8.11
C ASP A 259 22.07 15.99 -6.87
N PHE A 260 21.96 14.67 -6.67
CA PHE A 260 22.43 13.98 -5.46
C PHE A 260 23.71 13.16 -5.64
N LEU A 261 24.13 12.89 -6.88
CA LEU A 261 25.16 11.90 -7.19
C LEU A 261 26.29 12.50 -8.02
N ASN A 262 27.51 12.02 -7.76
CA ASN A 262 28.64 12.22 -8.65
C ASN A 262 28.71 11.03 -9.62
N LYS A 263 28.55 11.28 -10.93
CA LYS A 263 28.53 10.22 -11.94
C LYS A 263 29.86 9.47 -12.04
N ASP A 264 30.98 10.13 -11.77
CA ASP A 264 32.29 9.49 -11.81
C ASP A 264 32.53 8.60 -10.58
N GLU A 265 31.92 8.89 -9.43
CA GLU A 265 31.89 7.96 -8.30
C GLU A 265 31.06 6.71 -8.62
N ILE A 266 29.98 6.83 -9.39
CA ILE A 266 29.15 5.69 -9.80
C ILE A 266 29.87 4.81 -10.83
N ARG A 267 30.52 5.44 -11.83
CA ARG A 267 31.27 4.75 -12.88
C ARG A 267 32.38 3.83 -12.35
N ASN A 268 33.02 4.23 -11.25
CA ASN A 268 34.12 3.50 -10.64
C ASN A 268 33.67 2.39 -9.65
N ARG A 269 32.37 2.08 -9.57
CA ARG A 269 31.81 1.06 -8.65
C ARG A 269 31.47 -0.25 -9.36
N GLN A 270 31.56 -1.35 -8.60
CA GLN A 270 31.17 -2.67 -9.06
C GLN A 270 29.71 -2.70 -9.51
N GLY A 271 29.44 -3.34 -10.65
CA GLY A 271 28.10 -3.48 -11.21
C GLY A 271 27.62 -2.28 -12.02
N TYR A 272 28.43 -1.22 -12.17
CA TYR A 272 28.16 -0.19 -13.17
C TYR A 272 28.20 -0.76 -14.59
N THR A 273 27.36 -0.24 -15.48
CA THR A 273 27.37 -0.56 -16.91
C THR A 273 26.92 0.69 -17.67
N GLU A 274 27.78 1.22 -18.54
CA GLU A 274 27.46 2.40 -19.37
C GLU A 274 26.23 2.10 -20.25
N LYS A 275 25.41 3.14 -20.51
CA LYS A 275 24.22 3.10 -21.38
C LYS A 275 24.24 4.27 -22.34
N GLU A 276 23.36 4.26 -23.35
CA GLU A 276 23.30 5.31 -24.37
C GLU A 276 22.93 6.70 -23.82
N ASN A 277 22.27 6.79 -22.66
CA ASN A 277 21.91 8.02 -21.98
C ASN A 277 21.60 7.79 -20.49
N ASP A 278 21.43 8.88 -19.73
CA ASP A 278 21.09 8.85 -18.30
C ASP A 278 19.74 8.13 -18.03
N ASP A 279 18.73 8.27 -18.87
CA ASP A 279 17.41 7.66 -18.64
C ASP A 279 17.49 6.13 -18.69
N ALA A 280 18.20 5.60 -19.70
CA ALA A 280 18.50 4.18 -19.84
C ALA A 280 19.38 3.67 -18.70
N LEU A 281 20.36 4.47 -18.26
CA LEU A 281 21.18 4.16 -17.09
C LEU A 281 20.35 4.09 -15.80
N ILE A 282 19.54 5.11 -15.51
CA ILE A 282 18.69 5.18 -14.32
C ILE A 282 17.71 4.02 -14.27
N ARG A 283 16.99 3.75 -15.37
CA ARG A 283 16.00 2.66 -15.44
C ARG A 283 16.63 1.28 -15.26
N SER A 284 17.86 1.06 -15.73
CA SER A 284 18.52 -0.25 -15.65
C SER A 284 19.40 -0.47 -14.43
N LEU A 285 20.03 0.59 -13.90
CA LEU A 285 20.89 0.54 -12.72
C LEU A 285 20.07 0.68 -11.43
N ILE A 286 19.05 1.53 -11.41
CA ILE A 286 18.37 1.96 -10.18
C ILE A 286 17.00 1.32 -10.14
N SER A 287 16.07 1.87 -10.91
CA SER A 287 14.67 1.44 -11.04
C SER A 287 14.03 2.26 -12.15
N ASP A 288 13.00 1.74 -12.82
CA ASP A 288 12.10 2.58 -13.58
C ASP A 288 10.96 3.17 -12.73
N HIS A 289 10.83 2.82 -11.45
CA HIS A 289 9.93 3.50 -10.51
C HIS A 289 10.65 4.58 -9.70
N ALA A 290 9.95 5.67 -9.41
CA ALA A 290 10.39 6.72 -8.49
C ALA A 290 9.93 6.45 -7.04
N PRO A 291 10.75 6.78 -6.02
CA PRO A 291 10.33 6.70 -4.63
C PRO A 291 9.13 7.62 -4.39
N THR A 292 8.02 7.07 -3.91
CA THR A 292 6.86 7.84 -3.44
C THR A 292 6.97 8.12 -1.95
N TYR A 293 6.39 9.22 -1.49
CA TYR A 293 6.42 9.58 -0.07
C TYR A 293 5.22 10.40 0.39
N MET A 294 5.06 10.39 1.71
CA MET A 294 4.23 11.32 2.47
C MET A 294 5.04 11.90 3.64
N ASP A 295 4.70 13.13 4.02
CA ASP A 295 5.28 13.80 5.19
C ASP A 295 4.21 13.93 6.27
N ILE A 296 4.54 13.52 7.50
CA ILE A 296 3.76 13.76 8.73
C ILE A 296 4.41 14.94 9.46
N GLU A 297 3.79 16.11 9.41
CA GLU A 297 4.25 17.35 10.05
C GLU A 297 3.65 17.48 11.46
N PHE A 298 4.49 17.70 12.47
CA PHE A 298 4.06 17.98 13.84
C PHE A 298 3.76 19.46 14.03
N LEU A 299 2.63 19.77 14.67
CA LEU A 299 2.13 21.13 14.82
C LEU A 299 2.85 21.88 15.97
N PRO A 300 3.36 23.10 15.74
CA PRO A 300 3.93 23.92 16.80
C PRO A 300 2.88 24.26 17.86
N GLY A 301 3.17 23.98 19.13
CA GLY A 301 2.34 24.41 20.28
C GLY A 301 2.10 23.34 21.34
N GLU A 302 1.96 22.06 20.96
CA GLU A 302 1.51 21.01 21.91
C GLU A 302 2.55 19.93 22.25
N VAL A 303 3.70 19.88 21.57
CA VAL A 303 4.87 19.11 22.08
C VAL A 303 5.28 19.63 23.47
N ALA A 304 4.98 20.89 23.79
CA ALA A 304 5.16 21.49 25.11
C ALA A 304 4.24 20.91 26.21
N TYR A 305 3.11 20.28 25.88
CA TYR A 305 2.27 19.56 26.85
C TYR A 305 2.73 18.12 27.10
N ALA A 306 3.76 17.65 26.39
CA ALA A 306 4.37 16.35 26.63
C ALA A 306 5.40 16.36 27.78
N SER A 307 5.89 17.53 28.21
CA SER A 307 6.87 17.62 29.30
C SER A 307 6.78 18.93 30.09
N ASP A 308 6.94 18.78 31.39
CA ASP A 308 7.30 19.82 32.34
C ASP A 308 8.54 20.60 31.84
N LYS A 309 8.35 21.90 31.54
CA LYS A 309 9.35 22.99 31.37
C LYS A 309 10.61 22.84 30.51
N THR A 310 10.95 21.69 29.93
CA THR A 310 12.19 21.51 29.14
C THR A 310 11.92 21.14 27.68
N VAL A 311 11.59 22.15 26.86
CA VAL A 311 11.72 22.07 25.39
C VAL A 311 13.13 22.55 25.02
N PRO A 312 14.02 21.69 24.47
CA PRO A 312 15.41 22.06 24.19
C PRO A 312 15.60 23.06 23.06
N ASP A 313 16.68 23.82 23.13
CA ASP A 313 16.95 24.95 22.23
C ASP A 313 17.33 24.55 20.79
N ILE A 314 17.54 23.26 20.50
CA ILE A 314 17.77 22.75 19.14
C ILE A 314 16.56 23.06 18.22
N TRP A 315 15.36 23.13 18.79
CA TRP A 315 14.15 23.59 18.09
C TRP A 315 13.91 25.09 18.19
N ARG A 316 14.65 25.85 19.00
CA ARG A 316 14.44 27.30 19.20
C ARG A 316 15.42 28.16 18.43
N ASN A 317 16.68 27.71 18.32
CA ASN A 317 17.76 28.54 17.79
C ASN A 317 17.72 28.71 16.26
N ASP A 318 16.99 27.84 15.54
CA ASP A 318 16.73 27.95 14.10
C ASP A 318 15.25 28.23 13.75
N ILE A 319 14.37 28.50 14.74
CA ILE A 319 13.05 29.09 14.44
C ILE A 319 13.29 30.55 14.02
N PRO A 320 12.91 30.96 12.79
CA PRO A 320 12.85 32.38 12.46
C PRO A 320 11.93 33.07 13.47
N LYS A 321 12.36 34.20 14.05
CA LYS A 321 11.52 35.04 14.91
C LYS A 321 10.12 35.14 14.31
N GLN A 322 9.10 34.91 15.15
CA GLN A 322 7.67 34.82 14.79
C GLN A 322 7.37 35.45 13.43
N ILE A 323 7.18 34.60 12.40
CA ILE A 323 6.85 35.03 11.05
C ILE A 323 5.64 35.95 11.15
N THR A 324 5.85 37.23 10.87
CA THR A 324 4.80 38.24 10.97
C THR A 324 3.82 38.07 9.81
N ASN A 325 2.64 38.68 9.91
CA ASN A 325 1.72 38.71 8.76
C ASN A 325 2.33 39.45 7.55
N GLU A 326 3.32 40.33 7.77
CA GLU A 326 4.08 41.02 6.72
C GLU A 326 5.13 40.11 6.04
N ASP A 327 5.75 39.19 6.79
CA ASP A 327 6.64 38.16 6.23
C ASP A 327 5.85 37.15 5.35
N LEU A 328 4.59 36.84 5.72
CA LEU A 328 3.72 35.98 4.93
C LEU A 328 3.27 36.63 3.62
N THR A 329 2.98 37.95 3.59
CA THR A 329 2.74 38.67 2.33
C THR A 329 4.01 38.79 1.49
N LEU A 330 5.18 39.07 2.08
CA LEU A 330 6.46 39.10 1.36
C LEU A 330 6.84 37.73 0.76
N LEU A 331 6.49 36.62 1.42
CA LEU A 331 6.66 35.27 0.86
C LEU A 331 5.69 34.99 -0.30
N ASN A 332 4.44 35.45 -0.23
CA ASN A 332 3.46 35.30 -1.31
C ASN A 332 3.78 36.18 -2.53
N GLU A 333 4.24 37.43 -2.33
CA GLU A 333 4.55 38.33 -3.45
C GLU A 333 5.89 37.99 -4.14
N ASN A 334 6.89 37.49 -3.41
CA ASN A 334 8.15 37.07 -4.01
C ASN A 334 8.11 35.65 -4.61
N SER A 335 7.29 34.73 -4.08
CA SER A 335 7.15 33.38 -4.68
C SER A 335 6.58 33.43 -6.11
N ALA A 336 5.74 34.41 -6.43
CA ALA A 336 5.26 34.67 -7.79
C ALA A 336 6.35 35.17 -8.77
N LYS A 337 7.42 35.81 -8.29
CA LYS A 337 8.50 36.41 -9.12
C LYS A 337 9.83 35.64 -9.13
N VAL A 338 10.05 34.69 -8.21
CA VAL A 338 11.31 33.91 -8.08
C VAL A 338 11.22 32.51 -8.73
N SER A 339 10.11 32.20 -9.39
CA SER A 339 9.72 30.83 -9.82
C SER A 339 10.56 30.13 -10.90
N LEU A 340 11.67 30.72 -11.39
CA LEU A 340 12.42 30.19 -12.54
C LEU A 340 13.95 30.02 -12.38
N LYS A 341 14.54 30.26 -11.19
CA LYS A 341 16.01 30.13 -11.02
C LYS A 341 16.53 29.33 -9.81
N ASN A 342 15.65 28.78 -8.96
CA ASN A 342 16.08 28.01 -7.77
C ASN A 342 15.40 26.62 -7.66
N ASN A 343 15.62 25.76 -8.66
CA ASN A 343 15.16 24.36 -8.64
C ASN A 343 15.77 23.50 -7.51
N LYS A 344 16.80 24.01 -6.79
CA LYS A 344 17.50 23.33 -5.69
C LYS A 344 16.65 23.05 -4.43
N ARG A 345 15.38 23.49 -4.36
CA ARG A 345 14.53 23.34 -3.16
C ARG A 345 13.51 22.19 -3.20
N LYS A 346 13.43 21.43 -4.30
CA LYS A 346 12.30 20.52 -4.57
C LYS A 346 12.09 19.39 -3.54
N TYR A 347 13.17 18.89 -2.92
CA TYR A 347 13.10 17.71 -2.03
C TYR A 347 13.16 18.01 -0.53
N VAL A 348 13.13 19.28 -0.13
CA VAL A 348 13.29 19.67 1.29
C VAL A 348 12.16 19.08 2.14
N LYS A 349 12.51 18.22 3.09
CA LYS A 349 11.63 17.77 4.18
C LYS A 349 11.48 18.91 5.19
N ALA A 350 10.28 19.11 5.74
CA ALA A 350 10.08 20.06 6.82
C ALA A 350 10.83 19.58 8.08
N GLN A 351 11.42 20.51 8.85
CA GLN A 351 12.20 20.13 10.04
C GLN A 351 11.36 19.34 11.05
N ASN A 352 10.14 19.82 11.33
CA ASN A 352 9.15 19.17 12.21
C ASN A 352 8.39 18.02 11.52
N SER A 353 8.97 17.26 10.59
CA SER A 353 8.23 16.17 9.92
C SER A 353 8.99 14.86 9.76
N VAL A 354 8.24 13.76 9.81
CA VAL A 354 8.71 12.41 9.47
C VAL A 354 8.28 12.08 8.04
N ARG A 355 9.24 11.74 7.19
CA ARG A 355 9.03 11.32 5.79
C ARG A 355 9.00 9.81 5.69
N ILE A 356 7.90 9.29 5.17
CA ILE A 356 7.63 7.87 5.01
C ILE A 356 7.37 7.60 3.54
N GLY A 357 8.00 6.59 2.95
CA GLY A 357 7.86 6.31 1.52
C GLY A 357 7.99 4.85 1.10
N HIS A 358 7.68 4.60 -0.17
CA HIS A 358 7.80 3.32 -0.85
C HIS A 358 8.64 3.48 -2.11
N TRP A 359 9.44 2.46 -2.43
CA TRP A 359 10.16 2.40 -3.69
C TRP A 359 10.31 0.95 -4.18
N ASN A 360 9.73 0.64 -5.34
CA ASN A 360 10.14 -0.51 -6.14
C ASN A 360 11.57 -0.24 -6.66
N ILE A 361 12.54 -1.07 -6.30
CA ILE A 361 13.95 -0.92 -6.69
C ILE A 361 14.45 -1.93 -7.73
N LEU A 362 13.56 -2.58 -8.48
CA LEU A 362 13.82 -3.43 -9.64
C LEU A 362 14.90 -4.53 -9.42
N ASN A 363 14.48 -5.76 -9.09
CA ASN A 363 15.34 -6.96 -9.03
C ASN A 363 16.68 -6.75 -8.27
N TYR A 364 16.61 -6.48 -6.96
CA TYR A 364 17.80 -6.22 -6.14
C TYR A 364 18.40 -7.50 -5.54
N GLY A 365 19.55 -7.91 -6.06
CA GLY A 365 20.36 -9.04 -5.55
C GLY A 365 21.50 -8.68 -4.60
N GLY A 366 21.88 -7.40 -4.54
CA GLY A 366 22.95 -6.87 -3.66
C GLY A 366 24.39 -7.25 -4.03
N ASP A 367 24.64 -7.63 -5.28
CA ASP A 367 25.96 -7.83 -5.90
C ASP A 367 26.46 -6.59 -6.69
N ASN A 368 25.62 -5.56 -6.78
CA ASN A 368 25.87 -4.32 -7.50
C ASN A 368 26.05 -3.13 -6.53
N ASP A 369 27.31 -2.71 -6.34
CA ASP A 369 27.66 -1.58 -5.47
C ASP A 369 27.21 -0.24 -6.07
N ALA A 370 27.30 -0.06 -7.39
CA ALA A 370 26.83 1.15 -8.07
C ALA A 370 25.33 1.40 -7.83
N LYS A 371 24.51 0.34 -7.88
CA LYS A 371 23.09 0.36 -7.52
C LYS A 371 22.89 0.68 -6.03
N SER A 372 23.59 -0.04 -5.16
CA SER A 372 23.46 0.08 -3.70
C SER A 372 23.82 1.48 -3.19
N TYR A 373 24.92 2.05 -3.70
CA TYR A 373 25.35 3.43 -3.46
C TYR A 373 24.30 4.45 -3.91
N THR A 374 23.77 4.27 -5.12
CA THR A 374 22.80 5.20 -5.71
C THR A 374 21.49 5.23 -4.92
N ILE A 375 20.97 4.05 -4.55
CA ILE A 375 19.76 3.92 -3.72
C ILE A 375 19.99 4.57 -2.36
N ALA A 376 21.12 4.29 -1.70
CA ALA A 376 21.48 4.90 -0.41
C ALA A 376 21.51 6.44 -0.48
N LYS A 377 22.14 7.02 -1.52
CA LYS A 377 22.19 8.49 -1.68
C LYS A 377 20.82 9.11 -1.95
N ILE A 378 19.94 8.44 -2.70
CA ILE A 378 18.56 8.90 -2.90
C ILE A 378 17.74 8.84 -1.61
N ILE A 379 17.93 7.80 -0.78
CA ILE A 379 17.32 7.70 0.56
C ILE A 379 17.82 8.81 1.49
N GLU A 380 19.15 9.00 1.57
CA GLU A 380 19.79 10.01 2.43
C GLU A 380 19.39 11.43 2.03
N LYS A 381 19.57 11.81 0.76
CA LYS A 381 19.33 13.18 0.26
C LYS A 381 17.85 13.46 0.01
N GLY A 382 17.03 12.44 -0.24
CA GLY A 382 15.56 12.52 -0.21
C GLY A 382 15.00 12.70 1.21
N GLY A 383 15.82 12.51 2.25
CA GLY A 383 15.47 12.81 3.64
C GLY A 383 14.50 11.81 4.29
N PHE A 384 14.42 10.58 3.78
CA PHE A 384 13.50 9.55 4.28
C PHE A 384 13.85 9.11 5.70
N ASP A 385 12.85 9.05 6.59
CA ASP A 385 13.01 8.49 7.92
C ASP A 385 12.54 7.04 7.99
N ILE A 386 11.60 6.65 7.14
CA ILE A 386 11.18 5.27 6.89
C ILE A 386 10.98 5.12 5.38
N ILE A 387 11.55 4.08 4.77
CA ILE A 387 11.28 3.71 3.38
C ILE A 387 11.18 2.20 3.23
N GLY A 388 10.07 1.74 2.64
CA GLY A 388 9.90 0.35 2.22
C GLY A 388 10.43 0.14 0.81
N LEU A 389 11.31 -0.84 0.65
CA LEU A 389 11.89 -1.26 -0.62
C LEU A 389 11.26 -2.58 -1.05
N THR A 390 10.70 -2.61 -2.27
CA THR A 390 10.14 -3.80 -2.93
C THR A 390 11.03 -4.24 -4.10
N GLU A 391 10.76 -5.42 -4.66
CA GLU A 391 11.68 -6.15 -5.56
C GLU A 391 13.07 -6.45 -4.97
N ILE A 392 13.15 -6.79 -3.67
CA ILE A 392 14.35 -7.46 -3.14
C ILE A 392 14.27 -8.93 -3.52
N ASN A 393 15.30 -9.48 -4.17
CA ASN A 393 15.24 -10.88 -4.64
C ASN A 393 15.01 -11.86 -3.49
N TYR A 394 14.25 -12.94 -3.74
CA TYR A 394 13.97 -13.94 -2.70
C TYR A 394 15.24 -14.50 -2.04
N GLY A 395 15.27 -14.48 -0.71
CA GLY A 395 16.43 -14.88 0.08
C GLY A 395 17.62 -13.91 0.00
N LYS A 396 17.39 -12.65 -0.39
CA LYS A 396 18.41 -11.57 -0.45
C LYS A 396 18.10 -10.37 0.44
N GLY A 397 17.10 -10.46 1.32
CA GLY A 397 16.80 -9.42 2.31
C GLY A 397 18.02 -8.99 3.16
N ASP A 398 18.93 -9.92 3.45
CA ASP A 398 20.20 -9.64 4.15
C ASP A 398 21.14 -8.73 3.34
N LYS A 399 21.08 -8.78 2.01
CA LYS A 399 21.95 -8.00 1.11
C LYS A 399 21.61 -6.52 1.06
N VAL A 400 20.49 -6.09 1.64
CA VAL A 400 20.23 -4.66 1.90
C VAL A 400 21.29 -4.04 2.85
N SER A 401 22.08 -4.86 3.56
CA SER A 401 23.31 -4.41 4.22
C SER A 401 24.27 -3.65 3.29
N GLU A 402 24.33 -3.95 1.99
CA GLU A 402 25.15 -3.22 1.01
C GLU A 402 24.61 -1.80 0.74
N ILE A 403 23.30 -1.56 0.85
CA ILE A 403 22.72 -0.20 0.84
C ILE A 403 23.08 0.51 2.16
N LEU A 404 22.96 -0.17 3.30
CA LEU A 404 23.25 0.40 4.62
C LEU A 404 24.71 0.89 4.76
N LYS A 405 25.69 0.23 4.13
CA LYS A 405 27.10 0.66 4.12
C LYS A 405 27.32 2.08 3.59
N HIS A 406 26.43 2.58 2.73
CA HIS A 406 26.51 3.90 2.11
C HIS A 406 25.63 4.96 2.80
N LEU A 407 24.86 4.54 3.81
CA LEU A 407 24.05 5.38 4.69
C LEU A 407 24.79 5.67 6.01
N PRO A 408 24.41 6.75 6.74
CA PRO A 408 24.88 6.96 8.10
C PRO A 408 24.51 5.80 9.05
N GLU A 409 25.38 5.47 10.01
CA GLU A 409 25.23 4.32 10.94
C GLU A 409 23.91 4.23 11.72
N HIS A 410 23.17 5.34 11.83
CA HIS A 410 21.86 5.36 12.49
C HIS A 410 20.72 4.83 11.60
N TYR A 411 20.97 4.55 10.32
CA TYR A 411 20.02 3.81 9.51
C TYR A 411 20.10 2.31 9.79
N LYS A 412 18.93 1.69 9.92
CA LYS A 412 18.76 0.26 10.19
C LYS A 412 17.76 -0.33 9.21
N ALA A 413 17.76 -1.66 9.08
CA ALA A 413 16.78 -2.38 8.27
C ALA A 413 15.89 -3.27 9.15
N ALA A 414 14.62 -3.40 8.75
CA ALA A 414 13.74 -4.50 9.13
C ALA A 414 13.46 -5.31 7.87
N ILE A 415 13.76 -6.60 7.90
CA ILE A 415 13.70 -7.50 6.74
C ILE A 415 12.47 -8.41 6.92
N GLN A 416 11.68 -8.60 5.87
CA GLN A 416 10.60 -9.61 5.83
C GLN A 416 11.20 -11.02 5.87
N ASP A 417 10.63 -11.94 6.63
CA ASP A 417 11.09 -13.33 6.64
C ASP A 417 10.93 -13.98 5.24
N PRO A 418 11.91 -14.76 4.74
CA PRO A 418 11.73 -15.53 3.52
C PRO A 418 10.46 -16.40 3.52
N GLU A 419 10.07 -17.02 4.63
CA GLU A 419 8.87 -17.87 4.65
C GLU A 419 7.57 -17.05 4.50
N ASP A 420 7.53 -15.80 4.97
CA ASP A 420 6.41 -14.86 4.72
C ASP A 420 6.36 -14.42 3.25
N ALA A 421 7.53 -14.27 2.64
CA ALA A 421 7.71 -13.92 1.24
C ALA A 421 7.52 -15.12 0.27
N LYS A 422 7.21 -16.32 0.78
CA LYS A 422 7.10 -17.51 -0.06
C LYS A 422 5.78 -17.52 -0.86
N ILE A 423 5.88 -17.44 -2.18
CA ILE A 423 4.77 -17.71 -3.11
C ILE A 423 4.36 -19.19 -2.99
N ASP A 424 3.06 -19.45 -2.88
CA ASP A 424 2.50 -20.81 -2.81
C ASP A 424 2.94 -21.66 -4.02
N ASP A 425 3.25 -22.94 -3.77
CA ASP A 425 3.69 -23.88 -4.79
C ASP A 425 2.59 -24.12 -5.86
N GLU A 426 1.30 -23.89 -5.54
CA GLU A 426 0.22 -23.86 -6.55
C GLU A 426 0.43 -22.75 -7.60
N TYR A 427 0.83 -21.54 -7.18
CA TYR A 427 1.08 -20.43 -8.11
C TYR A 427 2.34 -20.69 -8.95
N LEU A 428 3.43 -21.15 -8.32
CA LEU A 428 4.69 -21.46 -9.01
C LEU A 428 4.57 -22.64 -10.00
N SER A 429 3.75 -23.65 -9.70
CA SER A 429 3.53 -24.80 -10.59
C SER A 429 2.57 -24.51 -11.74
N SER A 430 1.79 -23.43 -11.66
CA SER A 430 0.75 -23.08 -12.64
C SER A 430 1.24 -22.35 -13.91
N ASN A 431 2.56 -22.18 -14.10
CA ASN A 431 3.20 -21.31 -15.10
C ASN A 431 2.81 -19.82 -15.07
N ARG A 432 1.91 -19.41 -14.15
CA ARG A 432 1.54 -18.01 -13.93
C ARG A 432 2.66 -17.18 -13.32
N PHE A 433 3.48 -17.83 -12.48
CA PHE A 433 4.55 -17.21 -11.72
C PHE A 433 5.86 -17.93 -11.92
N GLY A 434 6.86 -17.20 -12.38
CA GLY A 434 8.24 -17.67 -12.34
C GLY A 434 8.80 -17.53 -10.92
N LYS A 435 9.68 -18.45 -10.50
CA LYS A 435 10.43 -18.32 -9.24
C LYS A 435 11.24 -17.02 -9.13
N ALA A 436 11.56 -16.39 -10.26
CA ALA A 436 12.23 -15.09 -10.31
C ALA A 436 11.33 -13.89 -9.94
N GLN A 437 10.00 -14.06 -9.87
CA GLN A 437 9.04 -13.06 -9.37
C GLN A 437 8.79 -13.19 -7.86
N GLN A 438 9.49 -14.12 -7.21
CA GLN A 438 9.47 -14.26 -5.76
C GLN A 438 10.47 -13.27 -5.17
N GLU A 439 10.01 -12.47 -4.21
CA GLU A 439 10.72 -11.31 -3.70
C GLU A 439 10.35 -11.05 -2.24
N GLN A 440 11.22 -10.32 -1.56
CA GLN A 440 11.05 -9.83 -0.19
C GLN A 440 10.84 -8.31 -0.21
N VAL A 441 10.27 -7.82 0.88
CA VAL A 441 10.20 -6.40 1.21
C VAL A 441 11.17 -6.10 2.36
N VAL A 442 11.89 -4.97 2.28
CA VAL A 442 12.79 -4.52 3.36
C VAL A 442 12.51 -3.06 3.69
N VAL A 443 12.39 -2.75 4.97
CA VAL A 443 12.16 -1.38 5.45
C VAL A 443 13.44 -0.80 6.02
N ILE A 444 13.99 0.23 5.37
CA ILE A 444 15.11 1.02 5.89
C ILE A 444 14.53 2.17 6.73
N TYR A 445 15.09 2.43 7.92
CA TYR A 445 14.61 3.46 8.81
C TYR A 445 15.72 4.17 9.60
N ASN A 446 15.50 5.44 9.92
CA ASN A 446 16.38 6.29 10.71
C ASN A 446 16.12 6.08 12.21
N SER A 447 17.02 5.38 12.90
CA SER A 447 16.85 5.03 14.32
C SER A 447 17.10 6.18 15.30
N LYS A 448 17.40 7.40 14.83
CA LYS A 448 17.36 8.62 15.67
C LYS A 448 15.97 9.28 15.68
N VAL A 449 15.13 8.97 14.70
CA VAL A 449 13.79 9.55 14.52
C VAL A 449 12.71 8.57 14.96
N VAL A 450 12.90 7.27 14.67
CA VAL A 450 11.92 6.24 14.99
C VAL A 450 12.54 5.03 15.70
N LYS A 451 11.79 4.44 16.63
CA LYS A 451 12.08 3.14 17.23
C LYS A 451 11.20 2.09 16.56
N ALA A 452 11.81 1.18 15.82
CA ALA A 452 11.13 -0.03 15.36
C ALA A 452 10.88 -0.98 16.53
N TYR A 453 9.71 -1.62 16.55
CA TYR A 453 9.42 -2.70 17.48
C TYR A 453 9.87 -4.05 16.92
N GLU A 454 9.81 -5.12 17.70
CA GLU A 454 10.11 -6.47 17.21
C GLU A 454 9.05 -6.94 16.17
N HIS A 455 9.29 -8.09 15.55
CA HIS A 455 8.75 -8.41 14.23
C HIS A 455 7.25 -8.73 14.22
N PHE A 456 6.51 -8.10 13.28
CA PHE A 456 5.14 -8.45 12.88
C PHE A 456 5.14 -8.68 11.36
N GLY A 457 5.83 -9.74 10.95
CA GLY A 457 5.72 -10.27 9.61
C GLY A 457 4.27 -10.68 9.38
N ILE A 458 3.76 -10.45 8.17
CA ILE A 458 2.45 -10.96 7.80
C ILE A 458 2.70 -12.23 7.00
N SER A 459 2.56 -13.39 7.62
CA SER A 459 2.66 -14.64 6.86
C SER A 459 1.47 -14.74 5.90
N GLN A 460 1.65 -15.36 4.73
CA GLN A 460 0.56 -15.57 3.77
C GLN A 460 -0.64 -16.32 4.36
N ASN A 461 -0.46 -17.03 5.46
CA ASN A 461 -1.48 -17.82 6.13
C ASN A 461 -2.33 -17.00 7.12
N GLU A 462 -1.86 -15.83 7.55
CA GLU A 462 -2.54 -14.97 8.53
C GLU A 462 -3.38 -13.85 7.88
N ILE A 463 -3.10 -13.53 6.61
CA ILE A 463 -3.93 -12.57 5.87
C ILE A 463 -5.30 -13.17 5.59
N PRO A 464 -6.41 -12.46 5.88
CA PRO A 464 -7.74 -12.87 5.44
C PRO A 464 -7.74 -13.11 3.93
N ARG A 465 -8.08 -14.33 3.51
CA ARG A 465 -8.09 -14.68 2.08
C ARG A 465 -9.05 -13.76 1.33
N VAL A 466 -8.55 -13.17 0.26
CA VAL A 466 -9.23 -12.17 -0.55
C VAL A 466 -10.35 -12.84 -1.35
N GLN A 467 -11.56 -12.29 -1.37
CA GLN A 467 -12.60 -12.82 -2.27
C GLN A 467 -12.23 -12.49 -3.72
N THR A 468 -12.01 -13.50 -4.58
CA THR A 468 -11.68 -13.19 -5.99
C THR A 468 -12.90 -12.65 -6.73
N ILE A 469 -12.80 -11.44 -7.27
CA ILE A 469 -13.91 -10.75 -7.94
C ILE A 469 -13.88 -11.07 -9.44
N LYS A 470 -14.48 -12.20 -9.84
CA LYS A 470 -14.50 -12.70 -11.23
C LYS A 470 -15.87 -12.51 -11.88
N ASP A 471 -15.86 -12.10 -13.15
CA ASP A 471 -17.05 -12.20 -14.02
C ASP A 471 -17.50 -13.67 -14.12
N LYS A 472 -18.82 -13.92 -14.05
CA LYS A 472 -19.35 -15.26 -14.31
C LYS A 472 -19.26 -15.58 -15.80
N PRO A 473 -18.61 -16.69 -16.23
CA PRO A 473 -18.85 -17.22 -17.56
C PRO A 473 -20.32 -17.64 -17.67
N ASN A 474 -20.96 -17.32 -18.80
CA ASN A 474 -22.32 -17.78 -19.06
C ASN A 474 -22.36 -19.32 -19.10
N ARG A 475 -23.29 -19.90 -18.33
CA ARG A 475 -23.50 -21.35 -18.06
C ARG A 475 -22.40 -22.06 -17.26
N VAL A 476 -22.73 -22.48 -16.03
CA VAL A 476 -22.86 -23.91 -15.67
C VAL A 476 -23.97 -24.06 -14.61
N GLU A 477 -24.82 -25.07 -14.73
CA GLU A 477 -25.78 -25.48 -13.68
C GLU A 477 -25.13 -26.49 -12.72
N TYR A 478 -25.39 -26.38 -11.42
CA TYR A 478 -25.11 -27.45 -10.45
C TYR A 478 -26.18 -27.49 -9.36
N SER A 479 -26.68 -28.69 -9.08
CA SER A 479 -27.62 -29.00 -8.00
C SER A 479 -26.92 -29.04 -6.64
N PHE A 480 -27.61 -28.59 -5.59
CA PHE A 480 -27.13 -28.69 -4.22
C PHE A 480 -27.54 -30.03 -3.58
N ASN A 481 -26.67 -30.57 -2.73
CA ASN A 481 -27.00 -31.64 -1.78
C ASN A 481 -26.70 -31.10 -0.37
N GLU A 482 -27.72 -30.92 0.45
CA GLU A 482 -27.61 -30.25 1.75
C GLU A 482 -27.42 -31.27 2.88
N ASN A 483 -26.29 -31.22 3.57
CA ASN A 483 -26.09 -31.87 4.87
C ASN A 483 -24.88 -31.30 5.62
N ILE A 484 -25.05 -30.15 6.30
CA ILE A 484 -24.17 -29.74 7.41
C ILE A 484 -25.07 -29.28 8.56
N LYS A 485 -25.03 -30.03 9.66
CA LYS A 485 -25.65 -29.63 10.93
C LYS A 485 -24.61 -28.90 11.77
N TYR A 486 -25.01 -27.79 12.37
CA TYR A 486 -24.27 -27.17 13.46
C TYR A 486 -24.72 -27.79 14.79
N TYR A 487 -23.77 -28.16 15.64
CA TYR A 487 -24.03 -28.38 17.06
C TYR A 487 -23.70 -27.08 17.81
N ALA A 488 -24.50 -26.78 18.84
CA ALA A 488 -24.35 -25.63 19.73
C ALA A 488 -23.48 -25.99 20.94
#